data_AF-A0A955D7Q1-F1
#
_entry.id   AF-A0A955D7Q1-F1
#
_cell.length_a   1.000
_cell.length_b   1.000
_cell.length_c   1.000
_cell.angle_alpha   90.00
_cell.angle_beta   90.00
_cell.angle_gamma   90.00
#
_symmetry.space_group_name_H-M   'P 1'
#
loop_
_entity.id
_entity.type
_entity.pdbx_description
1 polymer ?
#
loop_
_entity_poly.entity_id
_entity_poly.type
_entity_poly.pdbx_seq_one_letter_code
_entity_poly.pdbx_strand_id
1 'polypeptide(L)'
;MTFHPIPCRPGDRSRVFRSLARRALAGVAMAVGLGATNASAQTPVDRVNAPYLAIPEANRSDLILLPALADMEPAPVGAQAPQQAMLLPAGSTNWSRAEAWATGQTQVAVLAALDRITQETDYRRAMVFAQPYGPGVPRPMIAAGLYTELGDPPTLAAANFGYMAPLDDLACLVHVEATRRLAAGDPAGAIDVLTDWTFFARQMADRALFREVVFGYRQMIDAMERIRDIAYQDMRGDRALTLQQIQDAIARLAEDKLLGIERLALPRGERTSTEQLTDRVFGRDGQLNAGAFSSAMAAAGSSGRPLRLFSEAARWSGAADAH
;
A
#
# COMPACT_ATOMS: atom_id res chain seq x y z
N MET A 1 30.73 -41.77 -18.74
CA MET A 1 30.62 -40.36 -19.19
C MET A 1 31.58 -39.53 -18.35
N THR A 2 32.76 -39.28 -18.89
CA THR A 2 33.90 -38.65 -18.22
C THR A 2 33.96 -37.17 -18.60
N PHE A 3 33.92 -36.29 -17.60
CA PHE A 3 34.04 -34.84 -17.78
C PHE A 3 35.52 -34.46 -17.93
N HIS A 4 35.84 -33.68 -18.97
CA HIS A 4 37.12 -33.01 -19.12
C HIS A 4 37.01 -31.52 -18.74
N PRO A 5 37.92 -30.97 -17.92
CA PRO A 5 37.95 -29.54 -17.62
C PRO A 5 38.75 -28.75 -18.67
N ILE A 6 38.27 -27.54 -18.98
CA ILE A 6 38.93 -26.57 -19.86
C ILE A 6 39.92 -25.73 -19.02
N PRO A 7 41.16 -25.48 -19.49
CA PRO A 7 42.13 -24.66 -18.76
C PRO A 7 42.00 -23.15 -19.07
N CYS A 8 41.95 -22.33 -18.03
CA CYS A 8 42.13 -20.88 -18.12
C CYS A 8 43.63 -20.52 -18.22
N ARG A 9 44.00 -19.65 -19.18
CA ARG A 9 45.35 -19.06 -19.28
C ARG A 9 45.42 -17.70 -18.57
N PRO A 10 46.48 -17.42 -17.79
CA PRO A 10 46.77 -16.08 -17.29
C PRO A 10 47.69 -15.33 -18.29
N GLY A 11 47.31 -14.09 -18.64
CA GLY A 11 48.11 -13.19 -19.46
C GLY A 11 48.33 -11.87 -18.73
N ASP A 12 49.51 -11.76 -18.10
CA ASP A 12 50.09 -10.58 -17.47
C ASP A 12 50.86 -9.72 -18.50
N ARG A 13 51.11 -8.46 -18.12
CA ARG A 13 52.08 -7.47 -18.64
C ARG A 13 51.50 -6.45 -19.64
N SER A 14 51.16 -5.24 -19.23
CA SER A 14 51.99 -4.13 -18.69
C SER A 14 52.93 -3.48 -19.72
N ARG A 15 52.83 -2.13 -19.76
CA ARG A 15 53.77 -1.11 -20.28
C ARG A 15 53.67 -0.70 -21.74
N VAL A 16 52.93 0.40 -21.98
CA VAL A 16 53.36 1.47 -22.90
C VAL A 16 53.03 2.85 -22.29
N PHE A 17 54.10 3.54 -21.87
CA PHE A 17 54.34 5.00 -21.85
C PHE A 17 53.22 5.96 -21.42
N ARG A 18 53.23 6.57 -20.22
CA ARG A 18 54.05 7.75 -19.81
C ARG A 18 54.22 8.82 -20.90
N SER A 19 53.39 9.86 -20.91
CA SER A 19 53.83 11.27 -20.94
C SER A 19 52.64 12.23 -20.73
N LEU A 20 52.93 13.42 -20.19
CA LEU A 20 52.05 14.59 -20.01
C LEU A 20 51.20 14.68 -18.73
N ALA A 21 51.91 14.64 -17.60
CA ALA A 21 51.60 15.55 -16.50
C ALA A 21 52.38 16.86 -16.72
N ARG A 22 51.68 18.00 -16.83
CA ARG A 22 52.03 19.33 -16.27
C ARG A 22 51.22 20.45 -16.94
N ARG A 23 50.71 21.35 -16.09
CA ARG A 23 50.14 22.71 -16.33
C ARG A 23 48.61 22.78 -16.42
N ALA A 24 47.96 23.04 -15.28
CA ALA A 24 47.45 24.37 -14.95
C ALA A 24 46.64 24.31 -13.64
N LEU A 25 47.27 24.71 -12.54
CA LEU A 25 46.59 25.23 -11.36
C LEU A 25 46.10 26.64 -11.72
N ALA A 26 44.78 26.86 -11.75
CA ALA A 26 44.18 28.18 -11.69
C ALA A 26 42.80 28.05 -11.02
N GLY A 27 42.61 28.86 -9.98
CA GLY A 27 41.61 28.68 -8.94
C GLY A 27 40.16 28.78 -9.39
N VAL A 28 39.34 27.94 -8.77
CA VAL A 28 37.93 28.22 -8.51
C VAL A 28 37.70 27.96 -7.03
N ALA A 29 37.91 28.99 -6.22
CA ALA A 29 37.28 29.08 -4.91
C ALA A 29 35.81 29.46 -5.14
N MET A 30 34.99 28.48 -5.50
CA MET A 30 33.53 28.65 -5.43
C MET A 30 33.11 28.39 -4.00
N ALA A 31 32.63 29.45 -3.35
CA ALA A 31 31.99 29.40 -2.06
C ALA A 31 30.89 28.33 -2.08
N VAL A 32 31.16 27.22 -1.40
CA VAL A 32 30.14 26.27 -0.98
C VAL A 32 29.39 26.93 0.18
N GLY A 33 28.52 27.87 -0.17
CA GLY A 33 27.36 28.22 0.63
C GLY A 33 26.42 27.03 0.58
N LEU A 34 26.75 25.98 1.34
CA LEU A 34 25.79 24.94 1.69
C LEU A 34 24.65 25.65 2.40
N GLY A 35 23.57 25.85 1.65
CA GLY A 35 22.29 26.20 2.23
C GLY A 35 21.99 25.17 3.30
N ALA A 36 22.10 25.58 4.55
CA ALA A 36 21.35 24.98 5.64
C ALA A 36 19.87 25.18 5.28
N THR A 37 19.33 24.26 4.48
CA THR A 37 17.88 24.14 4.35
C THR A 37 17.35 23.88 5.75
N ASN A 38 16.41 24.71 6.17
CA ASN A 38 15.83 24.72 7.50
C ASN A 38 15.29 23.33 7.89
N ALA A 39 16.12 22.49 8.51
CA ALA A 39 15.71 21.23 9.14
C ALA A 39 14.89 21.46 10.43
N SER A 40 14.55 22.71 10.74
CA SER A 40 13.96 23.15 12.01
C SER A 40 12.44 23.30 12.01
N ALA A 41 11.70 22.83 11.00
CA ALA A 41 10.24 23.05 10.96
C ALA A 41 9.38 21.94 10.32
N GLN A 42 9.92 20.74 10.03
CA GLN A 42 9.06 19.67 9.51
C GLN A 42 8.25 19.04 10.64
N THR A 43 6.93 19.09 10.55
CA THR A 43 6.06 18.39 11.50
C THR A 43 6.20 16.87 11.32
N PRO A 44 5.85 16.05 12.32
CA PRO A 44 5.84 14.60 12.17
C PRO A 44 4.99 14.11 10.99
N VAL A 45 3.87 14.80 10.70
CA VAL A 45 3.01 14.52 9.55
C VAL A 45 3.74 14.81 8.24
N ASP A 46 4.46 15.93 8.15
CA ASP A 46 5.25 16.29 6.96
C ASP A 46 6.34 15.25 6.69
N ARG A 47 7.02 14.76 7.73
CA ARG A 47 8.05 13.71 7.60
C ARG A 47 7.49 12.43 7.00
N VAL A 48 6.28 12.02 7.42
CA VAL A 48 5.62 10.83 6.91
C VAL A 48 5.07 11.05 5.49
N ASN A 49 4.59 12.25 5.18
CA ASN A 49 4.04 12.59 3.87
C ASN A 49 5.09 12.85 2.79
N ALA A 50 6.33 13.22 3.18
CA ALA A 50 7.38 13.63 2.24
C ALA A 50 7.62 12.63 1.08
N PRO A 51 7.69 11.30 1.31
CA PRO A 51 7.86 10.35 0.21
C PRO A 51 6.69 10.36 -0.79
N TYR A 52 5.45 10.55 -0.32
CA TYR A 52 4.25 10.54 -1.16
C TYR A 52 4.09 11.82 -1.97
N LEU A 53 4.44 12.96 -1.38
CA LEU A 53 4.41 14.26 -2.07
C LEU A 53 5.48 14.37 -3.17
N ALA A 54 6.53 13.57 -3.10
CA ALA A 54 7.57 13.50 -4.14
C ALA A 54 7.17 12.65 -5.36
N ILE A 55 6.09 11.87 -5.28
CA ILE A 55 5.62 11.03 -6.38
C ILE A 55 4.89 11.87 -7.43
N PRO A 56 5.31 11.86 -8.70
CA PRO A 56 4.59 12.57 -9.77
C PRO A 56 3.15 12.09 -9.89
N GLU A 57 2.20 13.01 -10.16
CA GLU A 57 0.78 12.66 -10.27
C GLU A 57 0.49 11.55 -11.28
N ALA A 58 1.23 11.50 -12.40
CA ALA A 58 1.11 10.46 -13.40
C ALA A 58 1.43 9.04 -12.88
N ASN A 59 2.14 8.93 -11.76
CA ASN A 59 2.53 7.68 -11.12
C ASN A 59 1.70 7.39 -9.87
N ARG A 60 0.64 8.16 -9.59
CA ARG A 60 -0.21 8.01 -8.40
C ARG A 60 -1.45 7.19 -8.71
N SER A 61 -1.51 5.98 -8.17
CA SER A 61 -2.67 5.09 -8.37
C SER A 61 -3.90 5.58 -7.62
N ASP A 62 -3.72 6.28 -6.49
CA ASP A 62 -4.82 6.83 -5.68
C ASP A 62 -5.67 7.84 -6.46
N LEU A 63 -5.07 8.58 -7.39
CA LEU A 63 -5.78 9.55 -8.24
C LEU A 63 -6.63 8.90 -9.34
N ILE A 64 -6.45 7.60 -9.61
CA ILE A 64 -7.20 6.84 -10.61
C ILE A 64 -8.22 5.93 -9.92
N LEU A 65 -7.79 5.19 -8.90
CA LEU A 65 -8.62 4.18 -8.24
C LEU A 65 -9.67 4.77 -7.32
N LEU A 66 -9.32 5.76 -6.49
CA LEU A 66 -10.26 6.29 -5.48
C LEU A 66 -11.48 6.99 -6.11
N PRO A 67 -11.37 7.76 -7.21
CA PRO A 67 -12.55 8.25 -7.92
C PRO A 67 -13.49 7.13 -8.37
N ALA A 68 -12.97 6.03 -8.91
CA ALA A 68 -13.80 4.89 -9.31
C ALA A 68 -14.46 4.22 -8.08
N LEU A 69 -13.73 4.12 -6.96
CA LEU A 69 -14.25 3.55 -5.71
C LEU A 69 -15.34 4.41 -5.08
N ALA A 70 -15.31 5.74 -5.26
CA ALA A 70 -16.34 6.64 -4.73
C ALA A 70 -17.73 6.33 -5.29
N ASP A 71 -17.78 5.85 -6.54
CA ASP A 71 -19.02 5.49 -7.23
C ASP A 71 -19.39 4.01 -7.07
N MET A 72 -18.53 3.20 -6.45
CA MET A 72 -18.75 1.76 -6.31
C MET A 72 -19.88 1.47 -5.31
N GLU A 73 -20.84 0.65 -5.71
CA GLU A 73 -21.87 0.18 -4.79
C GLU A 73 -21.30 -0.84 -3.80
N PRO A 74 -21.74 -0.83 -2.53
CA PRO A 74 -21.24 -1.74 -1.50
C PRO A 74 -21.50 -3.21 -1.85
N ALA A 75 -20.66 -4.10 -1.32
CA ALA A 75 -20.81 -5.52 -1.60
C ALA A 75 -22.15 -6.09 -1.08
N PRO A 76 -22.82 -6.96 -1.86
CA PRO A 76 -24.11 -7.51 -1.48
C PRO A 76 -24.01 -8.53 -0.34
N VAL A 77 -25.13 -8.78 0.34
CA VAL A 77 -25.22 -9.84 1.37
C VAL A 77 -24.73 -11.18 0.83
N GLY A 78 -23.82 -11.80 1.58
CA GLY A 78 -23.15 -13.05 1.20
C GLY A 78 -21.77 -12.85 0.56
N ALA A 79 -21.40 -11.62 0.20
CA ALA A 79 -20.09 -11.23 -0.32
C ALA A 79 -19.53 -9.99 0.40
N GLN A 80 -19.97 -9.70 1.63
CA GLN A 80 -19.66 -8.46 2.36
C GLN A 80 -18.29 -8.46 3.05
N ALA A 81 -17.60 -9.59 2.99
CA ALA A 81 -16.27 -9.75 3.54
C ALA A 81 -15.41 -10.52 2.53
N PRO A 82 -14.11 -10.18 2.37
CA PRO A 82 -13.26 -10.79 1.35
C PRO A 82 -13.25 -12.32 1.44
N GLN A 83 -13.16 -12.89 2.64
CA GLN A 83 -13.16 -14.34 2.84
C GLN A 83 -14.51 -14.99 2.47
N GLN A 84 -15.63 -14.28 2.66
CA GLN A 84 -16.93 -14.77 2.19
C GLN A 84 -17.00 -14.77 0.67
N ALA A 85 -16.54 -13.69 0.03
CA ALA A 85 -16.49 -13.56 -1.42
C ALA A 85 -15.56 -14.61 -2.07
N MET A 86 -14.41 -14.90 -1.46
CA MET A 86 -13.50 -15.99 -1.88
C MET A 86 -14.18 -17.35 -1.86
N LEU A 87 -15.00 -17.61 -0.85
CA LEU A 87 -15.64 -18.92 -0.66
C LEU A 87 -17.01 -19.02 -1.34
N LEU A 88 -17.47 -17.98 -2.03
CA LEU A 88 -18.78 -17.96 -2.69
C LEU A 88 -18.73 -18.76 -4.01
N PRO A 89 -19.35 -19.95 -4.10
CA PRO A 89 -19.30 -20.73 -5.34
C PRO A 89 -20.37 -20.23 -6.32
N ALA A 90 -20.11 -20.41 -7.61
CA ALA A 90 -21.01 -20.02 -8.70
C ALA A 90 -22.40 -20.69 -8.66
N GLY A 91 -22.51 -21.84 -7.97
CA GLY A 91 -23.79 -22.54 -7.79
C GLY A 91 -24.58 -22.14 -6.54
N SER A 92 -24.10 -21.20 -5.72
CA SER A 92 -24.77 -20.83 -4.46
C SER A 92 -26.01 -19.96 -4.67
N THR A 93 -26.93 -19.98 -3.70
CA THR A 93 -28.15 -19.16 -3.72
C THR A 93 -27.87 -17.65 -3.79
N ASN A 94 -26.73 -17.19 -3.26
CA ASN A 94 -26.35 -15.78 -3.28
C ASN A 94 -25.56 -15.39 -4.54
N TRP A 95 -25.20 -16.35 -5.40
CA TRP A 95 -24.31 -16.11 -6.54
C TRP A 95 -24.90 -15.12 -7.54
N SER A 96 -26.15 -15.30 -7.96
CA SER A 96 -26.77 -14.44 -8.99
C SER A 96 -26.75 -12.95 -8.61
N ARG A 97 -26.89 -12.65 -7.31
CA ARG A 97 -26.77 -11.28 -6.80
C ARG A 97 -25.33 -10.77 -6.85
N ALA A 98 -24.37 -11.59 -6.43
CA ALA A 98 -22.95 -11.21 -6.45
C ALA A 98 -22.45 -11.02 -7.88
N GLU A 99 -22.83 -11.89 -8.82
CA GLU A 99 -22.50 -11.77 -10.23
C GLU A 99 -23.11 -10.53 -10.88
N ALA A 100 -24.40 -10.25 -10.60
CA ALA A 100 -25.05 -9.04 -11.10
C ALA A 100 -24.39 -7.76 -10.56
N TRP A 101 -23.98 -7.76 -9.29
CA TRP A 101 -23.22 -6.66 -8.71
C TRP A 101 -21.84 -6.51 -9.35
N ALA A 102 -21.07 -7.59 -9.49
CA ALA A 102 -19.72 -7.54 -10.06
C ALA A 102 -19.68 -7.10 -11.53
N THR A 103 -20.77 -7.33 -12.26
CA THR A 103 -20.94 -6.91 -13.67
C THR A 103 -21.62 -5.55 -13.82
N GLY A 104 -21.96 -4.88 -12.72
CA GLY A 104 -22.48 -3.52 -12.71
C GLY A 104 -21.49 -2.51 -13.29
N GLN A 105 -22.00 -1.43 -13.89
CA GLN A 105 -21.18 -0.43 -14.59
C GLN A 105 -20.09 0.18 -13.70
N THR A 106 -20.44 0.47 -12.44
CA THR A 106 -19.52 1.05 -11.45
C THR A 106 -18.42 0.06 -11.05
N GLN A 107 -18.76 -1.22 -10.87
CA GLN A 107 -17.82 -2.28 -10.52
C GLN A 107 -16.85 -2.58 -11.66
N VAL A 108 -17.36 -2.64 -12.90
CA VAL A 108 -16.52 -2.77 -14.10
C VAL A 108 -15.56 -1.59 -14.24
N ALA A 109 -16.00 -0.37 -13.91
CA ALA A 109 -15.12 0.80 -13.91
C ALA A 109 -14.00 0.71 -12.86
N VAL A 110 -14.29 0.18 -11.66
CA VAL A 110 -13.26 -0.06 -10.64
C VAL A 110 -12.28 -1.14 -11.07
N LEU A 111 -12.75 -2.25 -11.64
CA LEU A 111 -11.88 -3.32 -12.17
C LEU A 111 -10.98 -2.81 -13.29
N ALA A 112 -11.50 -1.97 -14.18
CA ALA A 112 -10.71 -1.33 -15.23
C ALA A 112 -9.69 -0.32 -14.66
N ALA A 113 -10.05 0.41 -13.60
CA ALA A 113 -9.11 1.29 -12.90
C ALA A 113 -8.00 0.47 -12.22
N LEU A 114 -8.33 -0.66 -11.60
CA LEU A 114 -7.39 -1.60 -10.99
C LEU A 114 -6.40 -2.13 -12.04
N ASP A 115 -6.89 -2.70 -13.14
CA ASP A 115 -6.06 -3.19 -14.26
C ASP A 115 -5.11 -2.09 -14.75
N ARG A 116 -5.61 -0.87 -14.97
CA ARG A 116 -4.79 0.25 -15.45
C ARG A 116 -3.63 0.59 -14.51
N ILE A 117 -3.82 0.54 -13.19
CA ILE A 117 -2.78 0.93 -12.22
C ILE A 117 -1.76 -0.20 -11.93
N THR A 118 -1.95 -1.39 -12.52
CA THR A 118 -1.13 -2.60 -12.25
C THR A 118 -0.40 -3.14 -13.49
N GLN A 119 -0.48 -2.47 -14.64
CA GLN A 119 0.18 -2.96 -15.87
C GLN A 119 1.72 -2.91 -15.84
N GLU A 120 2.30 -1.96 -15.12
CA GLU A 120 3.76 -1.82 -15.07
C GLU A 120 4.37 -2.80 -14.06
N THR A 121 5.37 -3.56 -14.50
CA THR A 121 6.01 -4.63 -13.73
C THR A 121 7.39 -4.23 -13.20
N ASP A 122 8.00 -3.17 -13.76
CA ASP A 122 9.20 -2.56 -13.19
C ASP A 122 8.81 -1.68 -11.99
N TYR A 123 9.25 -2.09 -10.80
CA TYR A 123 8.98 -1.39 -9.54
C TYR A 123 9.44 0.08 -9.53
N ARG A 124 10.38 0.48 -10.40
CA ARG A 124 10.86 1.87 -10.50
C ARG A 124 9.90 2.77 -11.26
N ARG A 125 9.02 2.17 -12.07
CA ARG A 125 8.06 2.87 -12.94
C ARG A 125 6.62 2.61 -12.54
N ALA A 126 6.38 1.55 -11.76
CA ALA A 126 5.08 1.17 -11.28
C ALA A 126 4.40 2.31 -10.52
N MET A 127 3.08 2.33 -10.59
CA MET A 127 2.28 3.30 -9.85
C MET A 127 2.34 3.00 -8.35
N VAL A 128 2.15 4.05 -7.54
CA VAL A 128 2.18 3.98 -6.08
C VAL A 128 0.91 4.60 -5.53
N PHE A 129 0.33 3.97 -4.51
CA PHE A 129 -0.73 4.59 -3.73
C PHE A 129 -0.13 5.65 -2.81
N ALA A 130 -0.24 6.91 -3.21
CA ALA A 130 0.49 8.03 -2.62
C ALA A 130 -0.46 9.13 -2.10
N GLN A 131 -1.60 8.73 -1.54
CA GLN A 131 -2.46 9.69 -0.85
C GLN A 131 -1.73 10.24 0.39
N PRO A 132 -1.56 11.56 0.55
CA PRO A 132 -1.01 12.13 1.77
C PRO A 132 -1.98 11.96 2.94
N TYR A 133 -1.46 11.83 4.15
CA TYR A 133 -2.26 11.80 5.37
C TYR A 133 -2.71 13.22 5.75
N GLY A 134 -3.99 13.39 6.09
CA GLY A 134 -4.57 14.68 6.45
C GLY A 134 -5.22 15.43 5.27
N PRO A 135 -5.42 16.76 5.38
CA PRO A 135 -6.25 17.54 4.45
C PRO A 135 -5.59 17.88 3.10
N GLY A 136 -4.35 17.43 2.84
CA GLY A 136 -3.63 17.67 1.58
C GLY A 136 -4.14 16.88 0.36
N VAL A 137 -5.38 16.40 0.42
CA VAL A 137 -6.01 15.49 -0.55
C VAL A 137 -7.02 16.28 -1.41
N PRO A 138 -7.23 15.92 -2.69
CA PRO A 138 -8.24 16.58 -3.53
C PRO A 138 -9.63 16.62 -2.87
N ARG A 139 -10.33 17.77 -3.00
CA ARG A 139 -11.66 18.00 -2.40
C ARG A 139 -12.70 16.91 -2.72
N PRO A 140 -12.77 16.35 -3.95
CA PRO A 140 -13.72 15.27 -4.22
C PRO A 140 -13.51 14.03 -3.34
N MET A 141 -12.26 13.70 -2.99
CA MET A 141 -11.97 12.56 -2.11
C MET A 141 -12.36 12.85 -0.67
N ILE A 142 -12.18 14.10 -0.22
CA ILE A 142 -12.66 14.54 1.10
C ILE A 142 -14.18 14.44 1.17
N ALA A 143 -14.88 14.92 0.14
CA ALA A 143 -16.33 14.85 0.05
C ALA A 143 -16.86 13.41 0.01
N ALA A 144 -16.13 12.51 -0.65
CA ALA A 144 -16.44 11.07 -0.69
C ALA A 144 -16.02 10.31 0.60
N GLY A 145 -15.36 10.98 1.56
CA GLY A 145 -14.81 10.33 2.74
C GLY A 145 -13.66 9.36 2.44
N LEU A 146 -13.06 9.41 1.25
CA LEU A 146 -11.98 8.54 0.81
C LEU A 146 -10.60 9.14 1.10
N TYR A 147 -10.40 9.67 2.30
CA TYR A 147 -9.13 10.24 2.73
C TYR A 147 -8.72 9.75 4.12
N THR A 148 -7.47 10.01 4.50
CA THR A 148 -7.04 9.81 5.88
C THR A 148 -7.29 11.07 6.69
N GLU A 149 -8.29 11.03 7.56
CA GLU A 149 -8.55 12.07 8.53
C GLU A 149 -7.56 11.95 9.69
N LEU A 150 -6.96 13.07 10.06
CA LEU A 150 -6.16 13.20 11.26
C LEU A 150 -7.01 13.99 12.26
N GLY A 151 -7.09 13.53 13.51
CA GLY A 151 -7.85 14.22 14.56
C GLY A 151 -7.40 15.68 14.79
N ASP A 152 -8.04 16.38 15.72
CA ASP A 152 -7.70 17.77 16.06
C ASP A 152 -7.03 17.86 17.45
N PRO A 153 -5.75 18.26 17.56
CA PRO A 153 -4.84 18.65 16.48
C PRO A 153 -4.35 17.45 15.64
N PRO A 154 -3.86 17.67 14.39
CA PRO A 154 -3.42 16.59 13.50
C PRO A 154 -2.44 15.62 14.17
N THR A 155 -2.84 14.35 14.25
CA THR A 155 -2.10 13.30 14.97
C THR A 155 -2.15 11.99 14.20
N LEU A 156 -0.98 11.43 13.90
CA LEU A 156 -0.86 10.15 13.17
C LEU A 156 -1.50 8.99 13.93
N ALA A 157 -1.42 8.99 15.27
CA ALA A 157 -2.07 7.99 16.12
C ALA A 157 -3.61 7.99 16.01
N ALA A 158 -4.19 9.12 15.60
CA ALA A 158 -5.62 9.30 15.41
C ALA A 158 -6.03 9.13 13.94
N ALA A 159 -5.17 8.59 13.08
CA ALA A 159 -5.44 8.41 11.67
C ALA A 159 -6.67 7.51 11.46
N ASN A 160 -7.69 8.08 10.82
CA ASN A 160 -8.87 7.35 10.36
C ASN A 160 -8.85 7.26 8.83
N PHE A 161 -8.67 6.04 8.32
CA PHE A 161 -8.54 5.77 6.90
C PHE A 161 -9.91 5.50 6.27
N GLY A 162 -10.52 6.51 5.68
CA GLY A 162 -11.87 6.41 5.13
C GLY A 162 -11.99 5.50 3.89
N TYR A 163 -10.89 5.26 3.18
CA TYR A 163 -10.86 4.34 2.03
C TYR A 163 -10.76 2.85 2.40
N MET A 164 -10.54 2.47 3.66
CA MET A 164 -10.30 1.05 3.99
C MET A 164 -11.52 0.16 3.75
N ALA A 165 -12.71 0.61 4.12
CA ALA A 165 -13.94 -0.16 3.89
C ALA A 165 -14.24 -0.29 2.37
N PRO A 166 -14.17 0.78 1.56
CA PRO A 166 -14.24 0.66 0.10
C PRO A 166 -13.18 -0.25 -0.52
N LEU A 167 -11.97 -0.33 0.06
CA LEU A 167 -10.95 -1.29 -0.38
C LEU A 167 -11.28 -2.73 0.01
N ASP A 168 -11.96 -2.97 1.14
CA ASP A 168 -12.49 -4.30 1.47
C ASP A 168 -13.60 -4.71 0.49
N ASP A 169 -14.47 -3.78 0.08
CA ASP A 169 -15.48 -4.02 -0.96
C ASP A 169 -14.83 -4.33 -2.33
N LEU A 170 -13.73 -3.65 -2.68
CA LEU A 170 -12.95 -3.96 -3.89
C LEU A 170 -12.32 -5.36 -3.81
N ALA A 171 -11.78 -5.75 -2.66
CA ALA A 171 -11.29 -7.12 -2.47
C ALA A 171 -12.42 -8.14 -2.72
N CYS A 172 -13.61 -7.88 -2.20
CA CYS A 172 -14.79 -8.72 -2.46
C CYS A 172 -15.11 -8.79 -3.96
N LEU A 173 -15.08 -7.64 -4.65
CA LEU A 173 -15.32 -7.54 -6.09
C LEU A 173 -14.35 -8.38 -6.90
N VAL A 174 -13.05 -8.27 -6.61
CA VAL A 174 -11.99 -9.05 -7.26
C VAL A 174 -12.25 -10.55 -7.12
N HIS A 175 -12.59 -11.02 -5.91
CA HIS A 175 -12.81 -12.44 -5.67
C HIS A 175 -14.08 -12.99 -6.34
N VAL A 176 -15.16 -12.19 -6.37
CA VAL A 176 -16.38 -12.51 -7.13
C VAL A 176 -16.07 -12.57 -8.62
N GLU A 177 -15.34 -11.58 -9.16
CA GLU A 177 -14.97 -11.52 -10.58
C GLU A 177 -14.09 -12.71 -10.99
N ALA A 178 -13.09 -13.07 -10.18
CA ALA A 178 -12.27 -14.25 -10.41
C ALA A 178 -13.13 -15.52 -10.47
N THR A 179 -14.08 -15.67 -9.56
CA THR A 179 -14.99 -16.83 -9.56
C THR A 179 -15.90 -16.82 -10.79
N ARG A 180 -16.38 -15.64 -11.22
CA ARG A 180 -17.23 -15.48 -12.41
C ARG A 180 -16.49 -15.86 -13.67
N ARG A 181 -15.25 -15.38 -13.84
CA ARG A 181 -14.40 -15.73 -14.98
C ARG A 181 -14.08 -17.21 -15.04
N LEU A 182 -13.73 -17.81 -13.90
CA LEU A 182 -13.52 -19.26 -13.83
C LEU A 182 -14.78 -20.05 -14.23
N ALA A 183 -15.95 -19.66 -13.72
CA ALA A 183 -17.23 -20.30 -14.07
C ALA A 183 -17.59 -20.12 -15.56
N ALA A 184 -17.11 -19.05 -16.19
CA ALA A 184 -17.25 -18.80 -17.62
C ALA A 184 -16.19 -19.52 -18.48
N GLY A 185 -15.31 -20.34 -17.88
CA GLY A 185 -14.25 -21.05 -18.59
C GLY A 185 -13.03 -20.19 -18.94
N ASP A 186 -12.85 -19.04 -18.26
CA ASP A 186 -11.71 -18.13 -18.40
C ASP A 186 -10.83 -18.15 -17.12
N PRO A 187 -10.10 -19.25 -16.83
CA PRO A 187 -9.22 -19.31 -15.68
C PRO A 187 -8.02 -18.35 -15.81
N ALA A 188 -7.59 -18.03 -17.03
CA ALA A 188 -6.48 -17.08 -17.25
C ALA A 188 -6.87 -15.67 -16.82
N GLY A 189 -8.03 -15.17 -17.27
CA GLY A 189 -8.52 -13.87 -16.83
C GLY A 189 -8.87 -13.82 -15.34
N ALA A 190 -9.27 -14.96 -14.75
CA ALA A 190 -9.44 -15.07 -13.29
C ALA A 190 -8.11 -14.91 -12.53
N ILE A 191 -7.01 -15.46 -13.05
CA ILE A 191 -5.66 -15.27 -12.50
C ILE A 191 -5.19 -13.83 -12.71
N ASP A 192 -5.49 -13.22 -13.87
CA ASP A 192 -5.08 -11.85 -14.18
C ASP A 192 -5.67 -10.85 -13.18
N VAL A 193 -6.98 -10.90 -12.92
CA VAL A 193 -7.62 -9.97 -11.97
C VAL A 193 -7.07 -10.10 -10.53
N LEU A 194 -6.71 -11.32 -10.11
CA LEU A 194 -6.08 -11.56 -8.81
C LEU A 194 -4.61 -11.12 -8.79
N THR A 195 -3.93 -11.21 -9.92
CA THR A 195 -2.56 -10.70 -10.08
C THR A 195 -2.55 -9.17 -9.98
N ASP A 196 -3.50 -8.50 -10.63
CA ASP A 196 -3.69 -7.05 -10.49
C ASP A 196 -3.99 -6.67 -9.03
N TRP A 197 -4.90 -7.40 -8.38
CA TRP A 197 -5.17 -7.18 -6.96
C TRP A 197 -3.92 -7.38 -6.08
N THR A 198 -3.10 -8.39 -6.37
CA THR A 198 -1.82 -8.62 -5.68
C THR A 198 -0.87 -7.43 -5.83
N PHE A 199 -0.78 -6.85 -7.03
CA PHE A 199 0.08 -5.69 -7.30
C PHE A 199 -0.42 -4.43 -6.63
N PHE A 200 -1.74 -4.19 -6.60
CA PHE A 200 -2.29 -3.09 -5.83
C PHE A 200 -2.08 -3.29 -4.32
N ALA A 201 -2.33 -4.48 -3.80
CA ALA A 201 -2.09 -4.82 -2.40
C ALA A 201 -0.62 -4.61 -2.00
N ARG A 202 0.32 -4.84 -2.94
CA ARG A 202 1.74 -4.49 -2.76
C ARG A 202 1.94 -2.99 -2.59
N GLN A 203 1.22 -2.12 -3.31
CA GLN A 203 1.27 -0.67 -3.12
C GLN A 203 0.79 -0.28 -1.70
N MET A 204 -0.23 -0.97 -1.17
CA MET A 204 -0.69 -0.77 0.21
C MET A 204 0.34 -1.24 1.25
N ALA A 205 1.10 -2.29 0.95
CA ALA A 205 2.20 -2.74 1.80
C ALA A 205 3.40 -1.76 1.84
N ASP A 206 3.49 -0.81 0.90
CA ASP A 206 4.50 0.28 0.90
C ASP A 206 4.05 1.53 1.70
N ARG A 207 2.87 1.48 2.32
CA ARG A 207 2.33 2.59 3.13
C ARG A 207 3.04 2.69 4.49
N ALA A 208 2.92 3.84 5.15
CA ALA A 208 3.69 4.11 6.36
C ALA A 208 3.05 3.53 7.61
N LEU A 209 1.72 3.51 7.69
CA LEU A 209 0.97 3.16 8.89
C LEU A 209 0.60 1.66 8.91
N PHE A 210 0.62 1.07 10.11
CA PHE A 210 0.53 -0.39 10.27
C PHE A 210 -0.74 -0.99 9.69
N ARG A 211 -1.88 -0.29 9.83
CA ARG A 211 -3.19 -0.76 9.34
C ARG A 211 -3.20 -1.01 7.82
N GLU A 212 -2.64 -0.08 7.04
CA GLU A 212 -2.55 -0.20 5.59
C GLU A 212 -1.58 -1.30 5.18
N VAL A 213 -0.45 -1.39 5.86
CA VAL A 213 0.59 -2.39 5.57
C VAL A 213 0.07 -3.82 5.82
N VAL A 214 -0.58 -4.04 6.97
CA VAL A 214 -1.19 -5.34 7.28
C VAL A 214 -2.31 -5.68 6.32
N PHE A 215 -3.12 -4.71 5.91
CA PHE A 215 -4.11 -4.91 4.87
C PHE A 215 -3.44 -5.38 3.57
N GLY A 216 -2.42 -4.67 3.09
CA GLY A 216 -1.68 -5.06 1.88
C GLY A 216 -1.14 -6.48 1.95
N TYR A 217 -0.49 -6.87 3.06
CA TYR A 217 0.01 -8.23 3.23
C TYR A 217 -1.09 -9.29 3.23
N ARG A 218 -2.20 -9.07 3.95
CA ARG A 218 -3.32 -10.02 3.99
C ARG A 218 -3.94 -10.21 2.61
N GLN A 219 -4.17 -9.11 1.90
CA GLN A 219 -4.75 -9.15 0.55
C GLN A 219 -3.83 -9.86 -0.45
N MET A 220 -2.51 -9.67 -0.36
CA MET A 220 -1.54 -10.42 -1.16
C MET A 220 -1.59 -11.93 -0.87
N ILE A 221 -1.68 -12.33 0.41
CA ILE A 221 -1.80 -13.74 0.81
C ILE A 221 -3.08 -14.35 0.24
N ASP A 222 -4.22 -13.71 0.48
CA ASP A 222 -5.55 -14.17 0.04
C ASP A 222 -5.61 -14.29 -1.50
N ALA A 223 -5.03 -13.31 -2.22
CA ALA A 223 -4.96 -13.36 -3.68
C ALA A 223 -4.07 -14.49 -4.20
N MET A 224 -2.87 -14.67 -3.63
CA MET A 224 -1.94 -15.73 -4.03
C MET A 224 -2.47 -17.13 -3.69
N GLU A 225 -3.17 -17.29 -2.57
CA GLU A 225 -3.93 -18.50 -2.26
C GLU A 225 -4.98 -18.77 -3.34
N ARG A 226 -5.76 -17.75 -3.71
CA ARG A 226 -6.81 -17.91 -4.70
C ARG A 226 -6.31 -18.20 -6.12
N ILE A 227 -5.17 -17.64 -6.52
CA ILE A 227 -4.51 -17.97 -7.80
C ILE A 227 -4.18 -19.46 -7.85
N ARG A 228 -3.65 -20.03 -6.76
CA ARG A 228 -3.37 -21.47 -6.67
C ARG A 228 -4.64 -22.30 -6.71
N ASP A 229 -5.70 -21.87 -6.04
CA ASP A 229 -7.01 -22.56 -6.07
C ASP A 229 -7.58 -22.62 -7.50
N ILE A 230 -7.54 -21.51 -8.24
CA ILE A 230 -8.02 -21.45 -9.62
C ILE A 230 -7.21 -22.39 -10.51
N ALA A 231 -5.88 -22.35 -10.42
CA ALA A 231 -5.02 -23.25 -11.19
C ALA A 231 -5.29 -24.73 -10.84
N TYR A 232 -5.53 -25.05 -9.57
CA TYR A 232 -5.89 -26.39 -9.14
C TYR A 232 -7.27 -26.84 -9.66
N GLN A 233 -8.27 -25.95 -9.60
CA GLN A 233 -9.61 -26.24 -10.12
C GLN A 233 -9.58 -26.46 -11.63
N ASP A 234 -8.85 -25.62 -12.38
CA ASP A 234 -8.67 -25.79 -13.82
C ASP A 234 -7.99 -27.12 -14.16
N MET A 235 -6.91 -27.48 -13.45
CA MET A 235 -6.21 -28.76 -13.61
C MET A 235 -7.14 -29.98 -13.40
N ARG A 236 -8.10 -29.86 -12.48
CA ARG A 236 -9.09 -30.91 -12.14
C ARG A 236 -10.28 -30.92 -13.09
N GLY A 237 -10.57 -29.81 -13.76
CA GLY A 237 -11.66 -29.65 -14.72
C GLY A 237 -11.20 -29.77 -16.16
N ASP A 238 -11.62 -28.81 -16.99
CA ASP A 238 -11.44 -28.81 -18.45
C ASP A 238 -10.02 -28.46 -18.91
N ARG A 239 -9.14 -28.02 -18.00
CA ARG A 239 -7.74 -27.65 -18.27
C ARG A 239 -7.61 -26.59 -19.36
N ALA A 240 -8.35 -25.51 -19.20
CA ALA A 240 -8.35 -24.39 -20.13
C ALA A 240 -7.08 -23.53 -20.04
N LEU A 241 -6.30 -23.62 -18.95
CA LEU A 241 -5.00 -22.95 -18.87
C LEU A 241 -3.97 -23.60 -19.80
N THR A 242 -3.42 -22.79 -20.71
CA THR A 242 -2.27 -23.19 -21.52
C THR A 242 -0.96 -23.07 -20.74
N LEU A 243 0.06 -23.82 -21.16
CA LEU A 243 1.40 -23.72 -20.58
C LEU A 243 1.95 -22.28 -20.66
N GLN A 244 1.69 -21.57 -21.76
CA GLN A 244 2.15 -20.19 -21.94
C GLN A 244 1.51 -19.25 -20.91
N GLN A 245 0.19 -19.34 -20.71
CA GLN A 245 -0.52 -18.52 -19.70
C GLN A 245 0.01 -18.77 -18.28
N ILE A 246 0.32 -20.02 -17.94
CA ILE A 246 0.94 -20.35 -16.65
C ILE A 246 2.33 -19.72 -16.52
N GLN A 247 3.16 -19.82 -17.57
CA GLN A 247 4.49 -19.21 -17.59
C GLN A 247 4.42 -17.68 -17.48
N ASP A 248 3.48 -17.05 -18.17
CA ASP A 248 3.27 -15.60 -18.14
C ASP A 248 2.82 -15.13 -16.75
N ALA A 249 1.89 -15.85 -16.12
CA ALA A 249 1.45 -15.58 -14.75
C ALA A 249 2.61 -15.71 -13.74
N ILE A 250 3.40 -16.80 -13.83
CA ILE A 250 4.59 -16.99 -12.99
C ILE A 250 5.60 -15.86 -13.21
N ALA A 251 5.85 -15.48 -14.47
CA ALA A 251 6.79 -14.43 -14.80
C ALA A 251 6.33 -13.05 -14.29
N ARG A 252 5.02 -12.76 -14.26
CA ARG A 252 4.47 -11.54 -13.64
C ARG A 252 4.69 -11.53 -12.13
N LEU A 253 4.47 -12.67 -11.46
CA LEU A 253 4.57 -12.82 -10.01
C LEU A 253 5.99 -13.09 -9.49
N ALA A 254 7.01 -13.00 -10.34
CA ALA A 254 8.38 -13.32 -9.98
C ALA A 254 8.93 -12.41 -8.86
N GLU A 255 9.72 -13.00 -7.96
CA GLU A 255 10.30 -12.32 -6.79
C GLU A 255 11.28 -11.21 -7.19
N ASP A 256 12.00 -11.35 -8.30
CA ASP A 256 12.95 -10.34 -8.78
C ASP A 256 12.30 -9.07 -9.36
N LYS A 257 10.96 -8.96 -9.30
CA LYS A 257 10.17 -7.84 -9.81
C LYS A 257 9.48 -7.06 -8.69
N LEU A 258 8.18 -6.77 -8.85
CA LEU A 258 7.40 -5.94 -7.94
C LEU A 258 7.28 -6.57 -6.53
N LEU A 259 7.29 -7.91 -6.44
CA LEU A 259 7.01 -8.66 -5.21
C LEU A 259 8.26 -9.04 -4.41
N GLY A 260 9.44 -8.50 -4.75
CA GLY A 260 10.70 -8.84 -4.08
C GLY A 260 10.68 -8.65 -2.56
N ILE A 261 11.14 -9.67 -1.85
CA ILE A 261 11.16 -9.73 -0.39
C ILE A 261 12.05 -8.62 0.19
N GLU A 262 13.12 -8.25 -0.51
CA GLU A 262 14.03 -7.16 -0.14
C GLU A 262 13.35 -5.78 -0.12
N ARG A 263 12.18 -5.66 -0.77
CA ARG A 263 11.37 -4.43 -0.76
C ARG A 263 10.41 -4.37 0.42
N LEU A 264 10.27 -5.42 1.22
CA LEU A 264 9.36 -5.44 2.35
C LEU A 264 9.90 -4.57 3.49
N ALA A 265 9.30 -3.39 3.66
CA ALA A 265 9.63 -2.49 4.73
C ALA A 265 8.75 -2.72 5.96
N LEU A 266 9.33 -2.57 7.15
CA LEU A 266 8.53 -2.45 8.37
C LEU A 266 7.81 -1.09 8.37
N PRO A 267 6.55 -1.03 8.86
CA PRO A 267 5.81 0.22 8.96
C PRO A 267 6.57 1.17 9.89
N ARG A 268 6.86 2.38 9.39
CA ARG A 268 7.61 3.41 10.12
C ARG A 268 6.70 4.47 10.75
N GLY A 269 5.45 4.57 10.28
CA GLY A 269 4.50 5.58 10.72
C GLY A 269 4.18 5.48 12.21
N GLU A 270 4.12 4.27 12.78
CA GLU A 270 3.84 4.08 14.22
C GLU A 270 4.96 4.62 15.11
N ARG A 271 6.21 4.50 14.67
CA ARG A 271 7.34 5.11 15.38
C ARG A 271 7.19 6.63 15.37
N THR A 272 6.95 7.23 14.21
CA THR A 272 6.77 8.68 14.09
C THR A 272 5.54 9.18 14.84
N SER A 273 4.48 8.40 14.89
CA SER A 273 3.28 8.63 15.68
C SER A 273 3.58 8.64 17.18
N THR A 274 4.37 7.68 17.65
CA THR A 274 4.80 7.60 19.06
C THR A 274 5.71 8.78 19.44
N GLU A 275 6.65 9.15 18.56
CA GLU A 275 7.48 10.36 18.73
C GLU A 275 6.60 11.61 18.83
N GLN A 276 5.62 11.77 17.93
CA GLN A 276 4.67 12.89 17.94
C GLN A 276 3.87 12.98 19.24
N LEU A 277 3.39 11.84 19.77
CA LEU A 277 2.67 11.80 21.03
C LEU A 277 3.58 12.16 22.21
N THR A 278 4.80 11.62 22.22
CA THR A 278 5.79 11.89 23.26
C THR A 278 6.13 13.38 23.31
N ASP A 279 6.45 13.98 22.16
CA ASP A 279 6.80 15.40 22.03
C ASP A 279 5.66 16.34 22.44
N ARG A 280 4.40 15.86 22.38
CA ARG A 280 3.23 16.64 22.77
C ARG A 280 2.95 16.51 24.27
N VAL A 281 3.13 15.32 24.81
CA VAL A 281 2.85 14.98 26.20
C VAL A 281 3.98 15.47 27.12
N PHE A 282 5.22 15.37 26.68
CA PHE A 282 6.40 15.79 27.43
C PHE A 282 6.99 17.06 26.83
N GLY A 283 7.22 18.06 27.68
CA GLY A 283 7.96 19.27 27.32
C GLY A 283 9.42 18.96 26.97
N ARG A 284 10.13 19.94 26.40
CA ARG A 284 11.56 19.81 26.06
C ARG A 284 12.46 19.61 27.29
N ASP A 285 11.97 19.99 28.46
CA ASP A 285 12.56 19.78 29.78
C ASP A 285 12.25 18.39 30.37
N GLY A 286 11.50 17.56 29.66
CA GLY A 286 11.05 16.23 30.11
C GLY A 286 9.89 16.29 31.11
N GLN A 287 9.33 17.47 31.38
CA GLN A 287 8.19 17.61 32.29
C GLN A 287 6.89 17.21 31.60
N LEU A 288 5.99 16.57 32.34
CA LEU A 288 4.69 16.15 31.84
C LEU A 288 3.79 17.38 31.67
N ASN A 289 3.24 17.57 30.48
CA ASN A 289 2.14 18.49 30.27
C ASN A 289 0.82 17.78 30.59
N ALA A 290 0.35 17.90 31.83
CA ALA A 290 -0.83 17.19 32.33
C ALA A 290 -2.09 17.40 31.48
N GLY A 291 -2.30 18.61 30.94
CA GLY A 291 -3.40 18.91 30.03
C GLY A 291 -3.28 18.19 28.68
N ALA A 292 -2.08 18.19 28.09
CA ALA A 292 -1.82 17.49 26.85
C ALA A 292 -1.86 15.96 27.02
N PHE A 293 -1.37 15.44 28.14
CA PHE A 293 -1.43 14.03 28.50
C PHE A 293 -2.86 13.52 28.62
N SER A 294 -3.68 14.19 29.45
CA SER A 294 -5.07 13.80 29.65
C SER A 294 -5.87 13.85 28.36
N SER A 295 -5.68 14.88 27.53
CA SER A 295 -6.32 14.99 26.22
C SER A 295 -5.85 13.90 25.24
N ALA A 296 -4.54 13.63 25.16
CA ALA A 296 -3.98 12.62 24.25
C ALA A 296 -4.42 11.20 24.62
N MET A 297 -4.39 10.86 25.91
CA MET A 297 -4.84 9.57 26.41
C MET A 297 -6.36 9.40 26.29
N ALA A 298 -7.13 10.47 26.49
CA ALA A 298 -8.57 10.45 26.25
C ALA A 298 -8.91 10.23 24.78
N ALA A 299 -8.19 10.89 23.87
CA ALA A 299 -8.36 10.69 22.43
C ALA A 299 -8.02 9.24 22.02
N ALA A 300 -6.92 8.68 22.56
CA ALA A 300 -6.55 7.29 22.31
C ALA A 300 -7.60 6.29 22.84
N GLY A 301 -8.08 6.49 24.07
CA GLY A 301 -9.06 5.62 24.73
C GLY A 301 -10.51 5.75 24.25
N SER A 302 -10.84 6.84 23.55
CA SER A 302 -12.20 7.11 23.03
C SER A 302 -12.35 6.84 21.54
N SER A 303 -11.33 6.32 20.86
CA SER A 303 -11.40 5.94 19.45
C SER A 303 -12.64 5.07 19.18
N GLY A 304 -13.56 5.58 18.35
CA GLY A 304 -14.83 4.94 18.00
C GLY A 304 -16.01 5.15 18.96
N ARG A 305 -15.84 5.87 20.09
CA ARG A 305 -16.92 6.19 21.06
C ARG A 305 -16.75 7.62 21.62
N PRO A 306 -17.11 8.67 20.86
CA PRO A 306 -16.83 10.06 21.22
C PRO A 306 -17.45 10.52 22.54
N LEU A 307 -18.58 9.92 22.95
CA LEU A 307 -19.20 10.23 24.25
C LEU A 307 -18.35 9.77 25.46
N ARG A 308 -17.39 8.86 25.28
CA ARG A 308 -16.46 8.43 26.33
C ARG A 308 -15.31 9.40 26.56
N LEU A 309 -15.12 10.37 25.68
CA LEU A 309 -13.97 11.28 25.71
C LEU A 309 -13.95 12.10 27.01
N PHE A 310 -15.12 12.54 27.50
CA PHE A 310 -15.23 13.26 28.78
C PHE A 310 -14.87 12.40 30.00
N SER A 311 -15.35 11.16 30.06
CA SER A 311 -15.05 10.24 31.16
C SER A 311 -13.59 9.78 31.16
N GLU A 312 -13.01 9.58 29.96
CA GLU A 312 -11.60 9.22 29.81
C GLU A 312 -10.70 10.40 30.17
N ALA A 313 -11.02 11.62 29.74
CA ALA A 313 -10.27 12.83 30.09
C ALA A 313 -10.21 13.05 31.60
N ALA A 314 -11.33 12.88 32.32
CA ALA A 314 -11.36 12.98 33.77
C ALA A 314 -10.48 11.90 34.45
N ARG A 315 -10.50 10.65 33.96
CA ARG A 315 -9.65 9.57 34.48
C ARG A 315 -8.17 9.88 34.30
N TRP A 316 -7.78 10.36 33.12
CA TRP A 316 -6.38 10.63 32.81
C TRP A 316 -5.85 11.91 33.43
N SER A 317 -6.71 12.90 33.71
CA SER A 317 -6.34 14.08 34.52
C SER A 317 -5.92 13.66 35.94
N GLY A 318 -6.72 12.83 36.61
CA GLY A 318 -6.38 12.35 37.96
C GLY A 318 -5.10 11.49 38.01
N ALA A 319 -4.75 10.81 36.91
CA ALA A 319 -3.49 10.08 36.80
C ALA A 319 -2.28 11.00 36.54
N ALA A 320 -2.48 12.10 35.81
CA ALA A 320 -1.44 13.10 35.56
C ALA A 320 -1.07 13.88 36.83
N ASP A 321 -2.06 14.19 37.68
CA ASP A 321 -1.85 14.91 38.95
C ASP A 321 -1.07 14.08 40.00
N ALA A 322 -0.99 12.76 39.82
CA ALA A 322 -0.29 11.85 40.72
C ALA A 322 1.21 11.66 40.37
N HIS A 323 1.69 12.34 39.32
CA HIS A 323 2.99 12.11 38.69
C HIS A 323 3.96 13.28 38.87
#